data_AF-A0A929L6C1-F1
#
_entry.id   AF-A0A929L6C1-F1
#
_cell.length_a   1.000
_cell.length_b   1.000
_cell.length_c   1.000
_cell.angle_alpha   90.00
_cell.angle_beta   90.00
_cell.angle_gamma   90.00
#
_symmetry.space_group_name_H-M   'P 1'
#
loop_
_entity.id
_entity.type
_entity.pdbx_description
1 polymer ?
#
loop_
_entity_poly.entity_id
_entity_poly.type
_entity_poly.pdbx_seq_one_letter_code
_entity_poly.pdbx_strand_id
1 'polypeptide(L)'
;MMRRVFAGLAVVGLLLLATNNTAPVAAQLVRPTLAAFFVIMLFIQTWPLAMTVRGHFGKSRHPVNKMYSYFSALGIAGTLGVALVVFLNDSDGSLDLVLILSGPMMFLGIVASAVLAFFATPWRDWTYSEGTSNSDGKKRARDRASG
;
A
#
# COMPACT_ATOMS: atom_id res chain seq x y z
N MET A 1 -8.11 7.77 20.62
CA MET A 1 -6.82 7.82 21.36
C MET A 1 -5.65 7.20 20.59
N MET A 2 -5.86 6.14 19.80
CA MET A 2 -4.82 5.47 19.00
C MET A 2 -4.04 6.40 18.04
N ARG A 3 -4.71 7.41 17.45
CA ARG A 3 -4.06 8.46 16.64
C ARG A 3 -3.03 9.30 17.40
N ARG A 4 -3.26 9.55 18.70
CA ARG A 4 -2.34 10.35 19.54
C ARG A 4 -1.11 9.53 19.93
N VAL A 5 -1.29 8.23 20.17
CA VAL A 5 -0.18 7.29 20.44
C VAL A 5 0.69 7.11 19.20
N PHE A 6 0.09 6.93 18.02
CA PHE A 6 0.84 6.83 16.76
C PHE A 6 1.57 8.13 16.41
N ALA A 7 0.93 9.30 16.59
CA ALA A 7 1.58 10.59 16.38
C ALA A 7 2.73 10.82 17.38
N GLY A 8 2.55 10.44 18.64
CA GLY A 8 3.61 10.51 19.66
C GLY A 8 4.80 9.61 19.32
N LEU A 9 4.56 8.35 18.93
CA LEU A 9 5.60 7.43 18.49
C LEU A 9 6.31 7.91 17.23
N ALA A 10 5.59 8.52 16.29
CA ALA A 10 6.17 9.09 15.07
C ALA A 10 7.06 10.31 15.38
N VAL A 11 6.62 11.22 16.27
CA VAL A 11 7.41 12.38 16.69
C VAL A 11 8.64 11.94 17.49
N VAL A 12 8.50 10.98 18.39
CA VAL A 12 9.63 10.42 19.15
C VAL A 12 10.62 9.71 18.21
N GLY A 13 10.12 8.90 17.27
CA GLY A 13 10.97 8.24 16.27
C GLY A 13 11.71 9.23 15.37
N LEU A 14 11.03 10.30 14.94
CA LEU A 14 11.61 11.35 14.11
C LEU A 14 12.64 12.19 14.90
N LEU A 15 12.37 12.49 16.17
CA LEU A 15 13.32 13.14 17.06
C LEU A 15 14.55 12.26 17.32
N LEU A 16 14.38 10.95 17.53
CA LEU A 16 15.51 10.02 17.69
C LEU A 16 16.36 9.93 16.42
N LEU A 17 15.74 9.89 15.25
CA LEU A 17 16.42 9.99 13.94
C LEU A 17 17.15 11.32 13.77
N ALA A 18 16.53 12.44 14.16
CA ALA A 18 17.09 13.78 14.01
C ALA A 18 18.21 14.11 15.01
N THR A 19 18.26 13.43 16.16
CA THR A 19 19.24 13.74 17.22
C THR A 19 20.65 13.21 16.89
N ASN A 20 20.86 12.56 15.74
CA ASN A 20 22.17 12.02 15.32
C ASN A 20 22.83 11.12 16.39
N ASN A 21 22.02 10.60 17.32
CA ASN A 21 22.43 9.77 18.44
C ASN A 21 22.21 8.31 18.05
N THR A 22 22.59 7.97 16.81
CA THR A 22 23.01 6.62 16.48
C THR A 22 24.33 6.40 17.20
N ALA A 23 24.25 6.17 18.52
CA ALA A 23 25.26 5.38 19.21
C ALA A 23 25.60 4.23 18.27
N PRO A 24 26.89 3.92 18.02
CA PRO A 24 27.28 2.97 16.98
C PRO A 24 26.54 1.67 17.24
N VAL A 25 25.42 1.49 16.53
CA VAL A 25 24.64 0.27 16.56
C VAL A 25 25.65 -0.70 16.02
N ALA A 26 26.09 -1.64 16.86
CA ALA A 26 27.09 -2.63 16.48
C ALA A 26 26.72 -3.10 15.07
N ALA A 27 27.65 -3.03 14.10
CA ALA A 27 27.31 -3.20 12.67
C ALA A 27 26.49 -4.48 12.40
N GLN A 28 26.64 -5.47 13.29
CA GLN A 28 25.87 -6.71 13.38
C GLN A 28 24.35 -6.53 13.56
N LEU A 29 23.89 -5.49 14.25
CA LEU A 29 22.47 -5.20 14.51
C LEU A 29 21.81 -4.36 13.41
N VAL A 30 22.60 -3.70 12.55
CA VAL A 30 22.06 -2.82 11.48
C VAL A 30 21.30 -3.64 10.44
N ARG A 31 21.90 -4.71 9.90
CA ARG A 31 21.26 -5.60 8.91
C ARG A 31 19.95 -6.24 9.39
N PRO A 32 19.85 -6.87 10.58
CA PRO A 32 18.59 -7.45 11.04
C PRO A 32 17.54 -6.39 11.36
N THR A 33 17.93 -5.21 11.85
CA THR A 33 16.99 -4.10 12.09
C THR A 33 16.41 -3.58 10.78
N LEU A 34 17.23 -3.40 9.74
CA LEU A 34 16.78 -3.04 8.40
C LEU A 34 15.87 -4.13 7.81
N ALA A 35 16.22 -5.40 7.97
CA ALA A 35 15.39 -6.51 7.51
C ALA A 35 14.01 -6.49 8.17
N ALA A 36 13.96 -6.31 9.51
CA ALA A 36 12.71 -6.18 10.24
C ALA A 36 11.89 -4.96 9.77
N PHE A 37 12.54 -3.81 9.53
CA PHE A 37 11.90 -2.62 8.98
C PHE A 37 11.26 -2.91 7.62
N PHE A 38 11.98 -3.52 6.67
CA PHE A 38 11.45 -3.85 5.35
C PHE A 38 10.29 -4.85 5.43
N VAL A 39 10.37 -5.86 6.29
CA VAL A 39 9.29 -6.84 6.51
C VAL A 39 8.04 -6.16 7.03
N ILE A 40 8.17 -5.32 8.06
CA ILE A 40 7.04 -4.56 8.62
C ILE A 40 6.44 -3.64 7.55
N MET A 41 7.30 -2.96 6.77
CA MET A 41 6.85 -2.05 5.74
C MET A 41 6.09 -2.77 4.62
N LEU A 42 6.62 -3.92 4.15
CA LEU A 42 5.94 -4.78 3.18
C LEU A 42 4.61 -5.30 3.72
N PHE A 43 4.55 -5.69 5.00
CA PHE A 43 3.30 -6.12 5.62
C PHE A 43 2.25 -5.00 5.60
N ILE A 44 2.64 -3.79 6.01
CA ILE A 44 1.75 -2.61 6.02
C ILE A 44 1.27 -2.25 4.60
N GLN A 45 2.09 -2.45 3.57
CA GLN A 45 1.69 -2.19 2.17
C GLN A 45 0.79 -3.29 1.58
N THR A 46 1.11 -4.57 1.82
CA THR A 46 0.44 -5.71 1.20
C THR A 46 -0.91 -6.03 1.86
N TRP A 47 -1.04 -5.78 3.16
CA TRP A 47 -2.26 -6.03 3.93
C TRP A 47 -3.50 -5.28 3.38
N PRO A 48 -3.49 -3.95 3.21
CA PRO A 48 -4.63 -3.22 2.65
C PRO A 48 -4.85 -3.51 1.16
N LEU A 49 -3.80 -3.83 0.41
CA LEU A 49 -3.91 -4.31 -0.98
C LEU A 49 -4.68 -5.63 -1.04
N ALA A 50 -4.34 -6.59 -0.20
CA ALA A 50 -5.03 -7.88 -0.13
C ALA A 50 -6.51 -7.71 0.23
N MET A 51 -6.85 -6.82 1.17
CA MET A 51 -8.25 -6.50 1.49
C MET A 51 -8.99 -5.85 0.31
N THR A 52 -8.32 -4.96 -0.43
CA THR A 52 -8.89 -4.29 -1.59
C THR A 52 -9.19 -5.28 -2.73
N VAL A 53 -8.27 -6.20 -3.00
CA VAL A 53 -8.46 -7.26 -4.01
C VAL A 53 -9.56 -8.25 -3.60
N ARG A 54 -9.65 -8.58 -2.31
CA ARG A 54 -10.72 -9.43 -1.74
C ARG A 54 -12.09 -8.73 -1.65
N GLY A 55 -12.20 -7.49 -2.11
CA GLY A 55 -13.47 -6.75 -2.17
C GLY A 55 -14.03 -6.29 -0.82
N HIS A 56 -13.22 -6.26 0.24
CA HIS A 56 -13.67 -5.79 1.56
C HIS A 56 -14.07 -4.31 1.57
N PHE A 57 -13.48 -3.50 0.68
CA PHE A 57 -13.73 -2.05 0.57
C PHE A 57 -14.62 -1.66 -0.63
N GLY A 58 -15.30 -2.63 -1.26
CA GLY A 58 -16.18 -2.40 -2.41
C GLY A 58 -15.88 -3.31 -3.60
N LYS A 59 -16.61 -3.13 -4.72
CA LYS A 59 -16.39 -3.93 -5.94
C LYS A 59 -14.95 -3.75 -6.43
N SER A 60 -14.22 -4.87 -6.56
CA SER A 60 -12.84 -4.93 -7.06
C SER A 60 -12.65 -4.22 -8.42
N ARG A 61 -13.69 -4.15 -9.25
CA ARG A 61 -13.65 -3.47 -10.57
C ARG A 61 -13.78 -1.94 -10.51
N HIS A 62 -13.98 -1.33 -9.34
CA HIS A 62 -14.08 0.12 -9.21
C HIS A 62 -12.74 0.78 -9.66
N PRO A 63 -12.77 1.86 -10.46
CA PRO A 63 -11.55 2.47 -11.00
C PRO A 63 -10.58 2.92 -9.90
N VAL A 64 -11.09 3.43 -8.79
CA VAL A 64 -10.27 3.83 -7.61
C VAL A 64 -9.54 2.63 -7.00
N ASN A 65 -10.19 1.47 -6.88
CA ASN A 65 -9.56 0.25 -6.34
C ASN A 65 -8.48 -0.29 -7.29
N LYS A 66 -8.67 -0.16 -8.62
CA LYS A 66 -7.65 -0.51 -9.60
C LYS A 66 -6.44 0.42 -9.51
N MET A 67 -6.66 1.73 -9.45
CA MET A 67 -5.58 2.71 -9.31
C MET A 67 -4.82 2.51 -8.00
N TYR A 68 -5.54 2.32 -6.89
CA TYR A 68 -4.94 1.97 -5.61
C TYR A 68 -4.06 0.72 -5.71
N SER A 69 -4.56 -0.32 -6.38
CA SER A 69 -3.82 -1.58 -6.56
C SER A 69 -2.56 -1.38 -7.40
N TYR A 70 -2.61 -0.57 -8.47
CA TYR A 70 -1.43 -0.27 -9.28
C TYR A 70 -0.39 0.55 -8.52
N PHE A 71 -0.79 1.60 -7.81
CA PHE A 71 0.15 2.39 -7.01
C PHE A 71 0.73 1.60 -5.84
N SER A 72 -0.07 0.77 -5.20
CA SER A 72 0.40 -0.12 -4.13
C SER A 72 1.37 -1.18 -4.67
N ALA A 73 1.08 -1.80 -5.82
CA ALA A 73 2.00 -2.73 -6.47
C ALA A 73 3.32 -2.05 -6.88
N LEU A 74 3.25 -0.81 -7.39
CA LEU A 74 4.41 -0.02 -7.74
C LEU A 74 5.24 0.35 -6.49
N GLY A 75 4.58 0.66 -5.37
CA GLY A 75 5.22 0.87 -4.07
C GLY A 75 5.94 -0.37 -3.56
N ILE A 76 5.29 -1.53 -3.63
CA ILE A 76 5.88 -2.83 -3.24
C ILE A 76 7.09 -3.16 -4.12
N ALA A 77 6.99 -2.96 -5.43
CA ALA A 77 8.11 -3.18 -6.35
C ALA A 77 9.30 -2.27 -6.01
N GLY A 78 9.04 -0.98 -5.70
CA GLY A 78 10.07 -0.07 -5.22
C GLY A 78 10.69 -0.51 -3.88
N THR A 79 9.87 -0.92 -2.91
CA THR A 79 10.36 -1.43 -1.62
C THR A 79 11.23 -2.68 -1.78
N LEU A 80 10.83 -3.61 -2.63
CA LEU A 80 11.64 -4.80 -2.96
C LEU A 80 12.93 -4.41 -3.68
N GLY A 81 12.90 -3.45 -4.60
CA GLY A 81 14.09 -2.96 -5.30
C GLY A 81 15.10 -2.30 -4.36
N VAL A 82 14.63 -1.47 -3.42
CA VAL A 82 15.51 -0.90 -2.39
C VAL A 82 16.06 -1.98 -1.46
N ALA A 83 15.22 -2.93 -1.01
CA ALA A 83 15.69 -4.03 -0.17
C ALA A 83 16.75 -4.88 -0.90
N LEU A 84 16.54 -5.17 -2.18
CA LEU A 84 17.48 -5.89 -3.02
C LEU A 84 18.84 -5.18 -3.05
N VAL A 85 18.86 -3.87 -3.31
CA VAL A 85 20.11 -3.09 -3.29
C VAL A 85 20.77 -3.16 -1.90
N VAL A 86 20.01 -2.97 -0.83
CA VAL A 86 20.55 -2.94 0.55
C VAL A 86 21.18 -4.28 0.97
N PHE A 87 20.65 -5.41 0.49
CA PHE A 87 21.12 -6.74 0.89
C PHE A 87 22.05 -7.43 -0.11
N LEU A 88 22.03 -7.04 -1.39
CA LEU A 88 22.81 -7.69 -2.45
C LEU A 88 23.87 -6.78 -3.09
N ASN A 89 23.89 -5.47 -2.81
CA ASN A 89 24.93 -4.57 -3.31
C ASN A 89 26.20 -4.73 -2.48
N ASP A 90 26.88 -5.86 -2.64
CA ASP A 90 28.23 -6.07 -2.16
C ASP A 90 29.20 -5.39 -3.15
N SER A 91 29.44 -4.10 -2.93
CA SER A 91 30.59 -3.30 -3.40
C SER A 91 30.78 -3.00 -4.91
N ASP A 92 30.05 -3.63 -5.84
CA ASP A 92 30.37 -3.51 -7.28
C ASP A 92 29.57 -2.42 -8.05
N GLY A 93 28.73 -1.62 -7.36
CA GLY A 93 27.97 -0.50 -7.96
C GLY A 93 26.94 -0.92 -9.03
N SER A 94 26.81 -2.22 -9.30
CA SER A 94 25.96 -2.79 -10.36
C SER A 94 24.46 -2.54 -10.16
N LEU A 95 24.06 -2.18 -8.93
CA LEU A 95 22.66 -1.96 -8.55
C LEU A 95 22.30 -0.49 -8.33
N ASP A 96 23.19 0.46 -8.64
CA ASP A 96 22.93 1.90 -8.41
C ASP A 96 21.74 2.42 -9.23
N LEU A 97 21.59 1.95 -10.47
CA LEU A 97 20.43 2.26 -11.31
C LEU A 97 19.13 1.74 -10.71
N VAL A 98 19.17 0.56 -10.07
CA VAL A 98 18.02 -0.01 -9.37
C VAL A 98 17.65 0.88 -8.19
N LEU A 99 18.62 1.38 -7.43
CA LEU A 99 18.37 2.28 -6.30
C LEU A 99 17.74 3.61 -6.74
N ILE A 100 18.28 4.20 -7.82
CA ILE A 100 17.80 5.48 -8.38
C ILE A 100 16.34 5.39 -8.82
N LEU A 101 15.90 4.25 -9.37
CA LEU A 101 14.53 4.04 -9.78
C LEU A 101 13.63 3.57 -8.63
N SER A 102 14.14 2.69 -7.77
CA SER A 102 13.36 2.06 -6.71
C SER A 102 12.98 3.03 -5.60
N GLY A 103 13.84 3.99 -5.25
CA GLY A 103 13.55 5.01 -4.25
C GLY A 103 12.33 5.87 -4.63
N PRO A 104 12.33 6.55 -5.79
CA PRO A 104 11.19 7.30 -6.29
C PRO A 104 9.94 6.44 -6.52
N MET A 105 10.07 5.21 -7.04
CA MET A 105 8.93 4.29 -7.19
C MET A 105 8.31 3.94 -5.83
N MET A 106 9.14 3.61 -4.83
CA MET A 106 8.67 3.33 -3.48
C MET A 106 7.91 4.54 -2.92
N PHE A 107 8.51 5.74 -3.00
CA PHE A 107 7.89 6.96 -2.49
C PHE A 107 6.57 7.27 -3.20
N LEU A 108 6.57 7.28 -4.54
CA LEU A 108 5.37 7.56 -5.34
C LEU A 108 4.27 6.55 -5.06
N GLY A 109 4.60 5.25 -5.04
CA GLY A 109 3.62 4.19 -4.82
C GLY A 109 2.99 4.27 -3.43
N ILE A 110 3.79 4.50 -2.38
CA ILE A 110 3.28 4.63 -1.01
C ILE A 110 2.44 5.90 -0.86
N VAL A 111 2.95 7.06 -1.30
CA VAL A 111 2.24 8.33 -1.13
C VAL A 111 0.96 8.36 -1.96
N ALA A 112 1.01 7.96 -3.24
CA ALA A 112 -0.18 7.95 -4.09
C ALA A 112 -1.24 6.97 -3.58
N SER A 113 -0.84 5.77 -3.12
CA SER A 113 -1.79 4.81 -2.54
C SER A 113 -2.36 5.30 -1.20
N ALA A 114 -1.57 5.95 -0.36
CA ALA A 114 -2.04 6.55 0.89
C ALA A 114 -3.02 7.70 0.65
N VAL A 115 -2.74 8.58 -0.32
CA VAL A 115 -3.63 9.66 -0.73
C VAL A 115 -4.95 9.08 -1.27
N LEU A 116 -4.88 8.09 -2.16
CA LEU A 116 -6.06 7.39 -2.66
C LEU A 116 -6.85 6.74 -1.52
N ALA A 117 -6.19 6.09 -0.57
CA ALA A 117 -6.85 5.48 0.59
C ALA A 117 -7.53 6.52 1.49
N PHE A 118 -6.92 7.70 1.68
CA PHE A 118 -7.49 8.78 2.47
C PHE A 118 -8.71 9.41 1.80
N PHE A 119 -8.67 9.60 0.47
CA PHE A 119 -9.82 10.08 -0.30
C PHE A 119 -10.83 8.97 -0.65
N ALA A 120 -10.52 7.70 -0.38
CA ALA A 120 -11.40 6.56 -0.62
C ALA A 120 -12.39 6.25 0.51
N THR A 121 -12.45 7.06 1.58
CA THR A 121 -13.50 6.94 2.62
C THR A 121 -14.89 6.81 1.97
N PRO A 122 -15.72 5.90 2.50
CA PRO A 122 -16.22 4.79 1.72
C PRO A 122 -17.08 5.27 0.54
N TRP A 123 -16.64 4.97 -0.69
CA TRP A 123 -17.45 5.09 -1.92
C TRP A 123 -18.59 4.06 -1.97
N ARG A 124 -19.12 3.66 -0.81
CA ARG A 124 -20.08 2.57 -0.64
C ARG A 124 -21.46 2.94 -1.20
N ASP A 125 -21.79 4.22 -1.28
CA ASP A 125 -23.21 4.60 -1.38
C ASP A 125 -23.62 5.36 -2.65
N TRP A 126 -22.70 5.88 -3.49
CA TRP A 126 -23.14 6.84 -4.53
C TRP A 126 -23.20 6.38 -5.99
N THR A 127 -22.46 5.36 -6.41
CA THR A 127 -22.36 5.00 -7.86
C THR A 127 -22.71 3.56 -8.22
N TYR A 128 -23.10 2.72 -7.26
CA TYR A 128 -23.46 1.32 -7.52
C TYR A 128 -24.84 0.91 -6.97
N SER A 129 -25.78 1.84 -6.88
CA SER A 129 -27.21 1.53 -6.68
C SER A 129 -27.95 1.17 -7.98
N GLU A 130 -27.26 1.06 -9.12
CA GLU A 130 -27.87 0.73 -10.42
C GLU A 130 -27.34 -0.61 -10.93
N GLY A 131 -28.17 -1.65 -10.82
CA GLY A 131 -27.89 -2.92 -11.49
C GLY A 131 -28.78 -4.09 -11.10
N THR A 132 -29.26 -4.13 -9.85
CA THR A 132 -30.13 -5.23 -9.39
C THR A 132 -31.61 -5.02 -9.72
N SER A 133 -32.04 -3.79 -10.02
CA SER A 133 -33.43 -3.50 -10.42
C SER A 133 -33.76 -3.98 -11.84
N ASN A 134 -32.82 -3.89 -12.79
CA ASN A 134 -33.13 -4.12 -14.20
C ASN A 134 -33.13 -5.63 -14.60
N SER A 135 -32.36 -6.46 -13.89
CA SER A 135 -32.35 -7.91 -14.11
C SER A 135 -33.64 -8.58 -13.62
N ASP A 136 -34.17 -8.13 -12.47
CA ASP A 136 -35.42 -8.65 -11.92
C ASP A 136 -36.64 -8.16 -12.71
N GLY A 137 -36.62 -6.92 -13.21
CA GLY A 137 -37.66 -6.39 -14.09
C GLY A 137 -37.78 -7.18 -15.40
N LYS A 138 -36.65 -7.49 -16.06
CA LYS A 138 -36.64 -8.32 -17.28
C LYS A 138 -37.10 -9.75 -17.02
N LYS A 139 -36.71 -10.35 -15.88
CA LYS A 139 -37.12 -11.71 -15.54
C LYS A 139 -38.63 -11.80 -15.29
N ARG A 140 -39.18 -10.88 -14.49
CA ARG A 140 -40.62 -10.80 -14.22
C ARG A 140 -41.45 -10.48 -15.47
N ALA A 141 -40.94 -9.67 -16.39
CA ALA A 141 -41.60 -9.39 -17.66
C ALA A 141 -41.63 -10.62 -18.58
N ARG A 142 -40.57 -11.44 -18.54
CA ARG A 142 -40.49 -12.70 -19.31
C ARG A 142 -41.46 -13.74 -18.76
N ASP A 143 -41.52 -13.89 -17.44
CA ASP A 143 -42.38 -14.87 -16.77
C ASP A 143 -43.89 -14.53 -16.94
N ARG A 144 -44.23 -13.24 -17.10
CA ARG A 144 -45.60 -12.79 -17.42
C ARG A 144 -46.01 -12.96 -18.88
N ALA A 145 -45.05 -13.08 -19.80
CA ALA A 145 -45.33 -13.28 -21.23
C ALA A 145 -45.50 -14.76 -21.61
N SER A 146 -45.20 -15.68 -20.68
CA SER A 146 -45.22 -17.13 -20.88
C SER A 146 -46.35 -17.86 -20.13
N GLY A 147 -47.28 -17.14 -19.50
CA GLY A 147 -48.48 -17.68 -18.85
C GLY A 147 -49.74 -17.08 -19.45
#